data_AF-A0A1I4SEW4-F1
#
_entry.id   AF-A0A1I4SEW4-F1
#
_cell.length_a   1.000
_cell.length_b   1.000
_cell.length_c   1.000
_cell.angle_alpha   90.00
_cell.angle_beta   90.00
_cell.angle_gamma   90.00
#
_symmetry.space_group_name_H-M   'P 1'
#
loop_
_entity.id
_entity.type
_entity.pdbx_description
1 polymer ?
#
loop_
_entity_poly.entity_id
_entity_poly.type
_entity_poly.pdbx_seq_one_letter_code
_entity_poly.pdbx_strand_id
1 'polypeptide(L)'
;MSNPVPTALAVAGAASWLWLGMVLAISFLEAPLKFRAPGVDLRTGLAIGRLVFRALNTAEVVLALVIALSLATAQPGGTPVAAGAAAIVLLALQLVAVRPRLSRRTAAVLAGEGGPRAKAHLWYVALELLKVIALLLLGIAVLL
;
A
#
# COMPACT_ATOMS: atom_id res chain seq x y z
N MET A 1 30.04 8.87 -19.49
CA MET A 1 29.54 7.49 -19.65
C MET A 1 28.66 7.21 -18.45
N SER A 2 27.35 7.07 -18.62
CA SER A 2 26.45 6.70 -17.51
C SER A 2 26.82 5.29 -17.06
N ASN A 3 27.12 5.11 -15.78
CA ASN A 3 27.24 3.77 -15.22
C ASN A 3 25.90 3.06 -15.44
N PRO A 4 25.87 1.82 -15.98
CA PRO A 4 24.62 1.09 -16.11
C PRO A 4 24.01 0.94 -14.73
N VAL A 5 22.73 1.29 -14.60
CA VAL A 5 21.98 1.07 -13.36
C VAL A 5 22.08 -0.41 -13.02
N PRO A 6 22.56 -0.78 -11.82
CA PRO A 6 22.58 -2.17 -11.39
C PRO A 6 21.21 -2.81 -11.59
N THR A 7 21.14 -4.00 -12.18
CA THR A 7 19.87 -4.67 -12.48
C THR A 7 18.94 -4.74 -11.27
N ALA A 8 19.51 -4.93 -10.07
CA ALA A 8 18.78 -4.89 -8.82
C ALA A 8 18.10 -3.53 -8.55
N LEU A 9 18.73 -2.39 -8.84
CA LEU A 9 18.07 -1.08 -8.69
C LEU A 9 16.96 -0.87 -9.72
N ALA A 10 17.12 -1.36 -10.95
CA ALA A 10 16.06 -1.35 -11.95
C ALA A 10 14.83 -2.17 -11.48
N VAL A 11 15.08 -3.34 -10.87
CA VAL A 11 14.02 -4.17 -10.26
C VAL A 11 13.35 -3.46 -9.09
N ALA A 12 14.12 -2.81 -8.20
CA ALA A 12 13.56 -2.02 -7.10
C ALA A 12 12.68 -0.87 -7.61
N GLY A 13 13.13 -0.16 -8.65
CA GLY A 13 12.37 0.91 -9.29
C GLY A 13 11.07 0.41 -9.90
N ALA A 14 11.13 -0.66 -10.70
CA ALA A 14 9.94 -1.28 -11.29
C ALA A 14 8.93 -1.73 -10.23
N ALA A 15 9.40 -2.38 -9.16
CA ALA A 15 8.57 -2.79 -8.05
C ALA A 15 7.94 -1.59 -7.31
N SER A 16 8.70 -0.51 -7.10
CA SER A 16 8.21 0.71 -6.45
C SER A 16 7.09 1.38 -7.25
N TRP A 17 7.30 1.59 -8.55
CA TRP A 17 6.31 2.22 -9.43
C TRP A 17 5.06 1.36 -9.60
N LEU A 18 5.21 0.03 -9.69
CA LEU A 18 4.08 -0.90 -9.73
C LEU A 18 3.28 -0.85 -8.42
N TRP A 19 3.97 -0.86 -7.28
CA TRP A 19 3.32 -0.75 -5.97
C TRP A 19 2.56 0.57 -5.84
N LEU A 20 3.20 1.69 -6.18
CA LEU A 20 2.56 3.01 -6.19
C LEU A 20 1.31 3.02 -7.07
N GLY A 21 1.40 2.49 -8.29
CA GLY A 21 0.28 2.39 -9.22
C GLY A 21 -0.90 1.59 -8.64
N MET A 22 -0.64 0.44 -8.03
CA MET A 22 -1.69 -0.36 -7.38
C MET A 22 -2.34 0.38 -6.21
N VAL A 23 -1.55 1.06 -5.37
CA VAL A 23 -2.08 1.84 -4.24
C VAL A 23 -2.97 2.98 -4.73
N LEU A 24 -2.52 3.75 -5.72
CA LEU A 24 -3.32 4.84 -6.30
C LEU A 24 -4.61 4.31 -6.94
N ALA A 25 -4.51 3.25 -7.74
CA ALA A 25 -5.67 2.66 -8.41
C ALA A 25 -6.68 2.06 -7.43
N ILE A 26 -6.23 1.30 -6.44
CA ILE A 26 -7.14 0.54 -5.56
C ILE A 26 -7.55 1.37 -4.34
N SER A 27 -6.60 1.92 -3.59
CA SER A 27 -6.90 2.63 -2.33
C SER A 27 -7.56 3.98 -2.57
N PHE A 28 -7.19 4.71 -3.62
CA PHE A 28 -7.68 6.07 -3.87
C PHE A 28 -8.78 6.15 -4.92
N LEU A 29 -8.74 5.34 -5.99
CA LEU A 29 -9.77 5.36 -7.04
C LEU A 29 -10.87 4.32 -6.81
N GLU A 30 -10.54 3.03 -6.76
CA GLU A 30 -11.53 1.94 -6.65
C GLU A 30 -12.34 2.03 -5.35
N ALA A 31 -11.64 2.19 -4.22
CA ALA A 31 -12.30 2.07 -2.92
C ALA A 31 -13.39 3.12 -2.67
N PRO A 32 -13.24 4.41 -3.08
CA PRO A 32 -14.33 5.37 -3.03
C PRO A 32 -15.36 5.20 -4.15
N LEU A 33 -14.94 4.89 -5.39
CA LEU A 33 -15.84 4.87 -6.54
C LEU A 33 -16.83 3.71 -6.50
N LYS A 34 -16.47 2.55 -5.93
CA LYS A 34 -17.39 1.39 -5.88
C LYS A 34 -18.68 1.64 -5.11
N PHE A 35 -18.68 2.57 -4.15
CA PHE A 35 -19.88 2.95 -3.40
C PHE A 35 -20.75 3.98 -4.13
N ARG A 36 -20.29 4.49 -5.28
CA ARG A 36 -21.07 5.40 -6.14
C ARG A 36 -21.80 4.67 -7.28
N ALA A 37 -21.52 3.38 -7.45
CA ALA A 37 -22.16 2.59 -8.50
C ALA A 37 -23.65 2.33 -8.17
N PRO A 38 -24.58 2.52 -9.14
CA PRO A 38 -25.99 2.21 -8.94
C PRO A 38 -26.19 0.74 -8.53
N GLY A 39 -27.05 0.51 -7.54
CA GLY A 39 -27.37 -0.85 -7.07
C GLY A 39 -26.34 -1.47 -6.12
N VAL A 40 -25.24 -0.80 -5.78
CA VAL A 40 -24.29 -1.28 -4.77
C VAL A 40 -24.70 -0.80 -3.39
N ASP A 41 -25.12 -1.74 -2.53
CA ASP A 41 -25.36 -1.45 -1.12
C ASP A 41 -24.07 -1.51 -0.29
N LEU A 42 -24.13 -0.97 0.93
CA LEU A 42 -22.97 -0.89 1.83
C LEU A 42 -22.40 -2.29 2.14
N ARG A 43 -23.28 -3.28 2.35
CA ARG A 43 -22.89 -4.66 2.69
C ARG A 43 -22.09 -5.29 1.55
N THR A 44 -22.56 -5.17 0.31
CA THR A 44 -21.88 -5.68 -0.88
C THR A 44 -20.55 -4.95 -1.08
N GLY A 45 -20.53 -3.62 -1.01
CA GLY A 45 -19.29 -2.84 -1.18
C GLY A 45 -18.22 -3.17 -0.12
N LEU A 46 -18.62 -3.43 1.13
CA LEU A 46 -17.72 -3.87 2.21
C LEU A 46 -17.22 -5.31 2.01
N ALA A 47 -18.06 -6.22 1.50
CA ALA A 47 -17.66 -7.58 1.19
C ALA A 47 -16.61 -7.63 0.07
N ILE A 48 -16.85 -6.91 -1.04
CA ILE A 48 -15.90 -6.74 -2.13
C ILE A 48 -14.60 -6.11 -1.61
N GLY A 49 -14.72 -5.03 -0.83
CA GLY A 49 -13.57 -4.36 -0.23
C GLY A 49 -12.66 -5.31 0.55
N ARG A 50 -13.19 -6.21 1.38
CA ARG A 50 -12.36 -7.17 2.12
C ARG A 50 -11.52 -8.08 1.22
N LEU A 51 -12.08 -8.54 0.10
CA LEU A 51 -11.38 -9.39 -0.86
C LEU A 51 -10.29 -8.60 -1.60
N VAL A 52 -10.65 -7.44 -2.16
CA VAL A 52 -9.74 -6.58 -2.92
C VAL A 52 -8.57 -6.11 -2.05
N PHE A 53 -8.84 -5.62 -0.84
CA PHE A 53 -7.77 -5.20 0.07
C PHE A 53 -6.93 -6.38 0.55
N ARG A 54 -7.48 -7.58 0.71
CA ARG A 54 -6.65 -8.77 1.01
C ARG A 54 -5.68 -9.06 -0.13
N ALA A 55 -6.15 -9.06 -1.36
CA ALA A 55 -5.29 -9.26 -2.53
C ALA A 55 -4.23 -8.16 -2.66
N LEU A 56 -4.62 -6.88 -2.52
CA LEU A 56 -3.69 -5.75 -2.51
C LEU A 56 -2.61 -5.96 -1.46
N ASN A 57 -2.97 -6.12 -0.18
CA ASN A 57 -2.00 -6.27 0.90
C ASN A 57 -1.04 -7.46 0.67
N THR A 58 -1.50 -8.56 0.08
CA THR A 58 -0.61 -9.67 -0.30
C THR A 58 0.38 -9.26 -1.38
N ALA A 59 -0.08 -8.57 -2.43
CA ALA A 59 0.80 -8.05 -3.48
C ALA A 59 1.80 -7.02 -2.94
N GLU A 60 1.38 -6.15 -2.02
CA GLU A 60 2.25 -5.17 -1.36
C GLU A 60 3.37 -5.85 -0.57
N VAL A 61 3.08 -6.93 0.16
CA VAL A 61 4.10 -7.70 0.88
C VAL A 61 5.10 -8.33 -0.08
N VAL A 62 4.65 -8.89 -1.21
CA VAL A 62 5.56 -9.46 -2.21
C VAL A 62 6.47 -8.37 -2.79
N LEU A 63 5.91 -7.21 -3.16
CA LEU A 63 6.69 -6.09 -3.69
C LEU A 63 7.65 -5.51 -2.65
N ALA A 64 7.26 -5.45 -1.38
CA ALA A 64 8.11 -5.07 -0.27
C ALA A 64 9.35 -5.98 -0.15
N LEU A 65 9.15 -7.30 -0.28
CA LEU A 65 10.25 -8.27 -0.27
C LEU A 65 11.15 -8.11 -1.49
N VAL A 66 10.59 -7.92 -2.68
CA VAL A 66 11.37 -7.67 -3.91
C VAL A 66 12.23 -6.42 -3.76
N ILE A 67 11.67 -5.32 -3.24
CA ILE A 67 12.41 -4.08 -2.97
C ILE A 67 13.51 -4.33 -1.93
N ALA A 68 13.19 -4.97 -0.81
CA ALA A 68 14.16 -5.23 0.25
C ALA A 68 15.37 -6.04 -0.24
N LEU A 69 15.13 -7.13 -0.99
CA LEU A 69 16.19 -7.96 -1.57
C LEU A 69 17.00 -7.20 -2.62
N SER A 70 16.33 -6.41 -3.46
CA SER A 70 16.99 -5.59 -4.48
C SER A 70 17.91 -4.53 -3.86
N LEU A 71 17.47 -3.85 -2.80
CA LEU A 71 18.29 -2.88 -2.08
C LEU A 71 19.44 -3.54 -1.31
N ALA A 72 19.21 -4.72 -0.73
CA ALA A 72 20.25 -5.48 -0.03
C ALA A 72 21.36 -5.97 -0.98
N THR A 73 21.00 -6.33 -2.22
CA THR A 73 21.95 -6.80 -3.24
C THR A 73 22.70 -5.65 -3.92
N ALA A 74 22.02 -4.54 -4.21
CA ALA A 74 22.64 -3.38 -4.87
C ALA A 74 23.45 -2.49 -3.95
N GLN A 75 23.16 -2.51 -2.64
CA GLN A 75 23.78 -1.68 -1.61
C GLN A 75 23.90 -0.18 -2.01
N PRO A 76 22.79 0.47 -2.41
CA PRO A 76 22.83 1.85 -2.87
C PRO A 76 23.10 2.83 -1.71
N GLY A 77 23.21 4.12 -2.04
CA GLY A 77 23.34 5.18 -1.05
C GLY A 77 22.15 5.29 -0.08
N GLY A 78 22.24 6.22 0.89
CA GLY A 78 21.27 6.31 1.98
C GLY A 78 19.82 6.59 1.55
N THR A 79 19.61 7.37 0.49
CA THR A 79 18.26 7.81 0.10
C THR A 79 17.35 6.66 -0.36
N PRO A 80 17.73 5.79 -1.33
CA PRO A 80 16.93 4.61 -1.67
C PRO A 80 16.67 3.68 -0.49
N VAL A 81 17.68 3.45 0.36
CA VAL A 81 17.56 2.58 1.54
C VAL A 81 16.54 3.16 2.53
N ALA A 82 16.64 4.45 2.85
CA ALA A 82 15.73 5.12 3.77
C ALA A 82 14.28 5.15 3.24
N ALA A 83 14.09 5.48 1.96
CA ALA A 83 12.77 5.53 1.34
C ALA A 83 12.12 4.12 1.27
N GLY A 84 12.89 3.10 0.88
CA GLY A 84 12.43 1.71 0.87
C GLY A 84 12.08 1.19 2.26
N ALA A 85 12.95 1.45 3.25
CA ALA A 85 12.68 1.09 4.65
C ALA A 85 11.42 1.78 5.17
N ALA A 86 11.23 3.07 4.88
CA ALA A 86 10.03 3.81 5.26
C ALA A 86 8.75 3.18 4.68
N ALA A 87 8.74 2.85 3.38
CA ALA A 87 7.59 2.19 2.75
C ALA A 87 7.26 0.83 3.40
N ILE A 88 8.28 0.02 3.70
CA ILE A 88 8.12 -1.30 4.33
C ILE A 88 7.60 -1.17 5.77
N VAL A 89 8.15 -0.24 6.56
CA VAL A 89 7.72 0.00 7.94
C VAL A 89 6.28 0.51 7.98
N LEU A 90 5.91 1.41 7.06
CA LEU A 90 4.54 1.91 6.93
C LEU A 90 3.57 0.78 6.58
N LEU A 91 3.92 -0.11 5.64
CA LEU A 91 3.13 -1.29 5.33
C LEU A 91 2.98 -2.19 6.57
N ALA A 92 4.07 -2.49 7.28
CA ALA A 92 4.03 -3.33 8.47
C ALA A 92 3.12 -2.72 9.56
N LEU A 93 3.23 -1.42 9.79
CA LEU A 93 2.37 -0.70 10.73
C LEU A 93 0.89 -0.74 10.31
N GLN A 94 0.59 -0.56 9.02
CA GLN A 94 -0.77 -0.69 8.51
C GLN A 94 -1.33 -2.10 8.73
N LEU A 95 -0.55 -3.14 8.43
CA LEU A 95 -0.97 -4.54 8.56
C LEU A 95 -1.19 -4.96 10.01
N VAL A 96 -0.33 -4.53 10.93
CA VAL A 96 -0.37 -4.95 12.34
C VAL A 96 -1.28 -4.07 13.20
N ALA A 97 -1.28 -2.76 13.00
CA ALA A 97 -2.02 -1.84 13.87
C ALA A 97 -3.39 -1.42 13.31
N VAL A 98 -3.49 -1.15 12.01
CA VAL A 98 -4.70 -0.51 11.45
C VAL A 98 -5.67 -1.54 10.87
N ARG A 99 -5.16 -2.49 10.10
CA ARG A 99 -5.95 -3.50 9.38
C ARG A 99 -6.81 -4.39 10.29
N PRO A 100 -6.35 -4.86 11.47
CA PRO A 100 -7.18 -5.68 12.34
C PRO A 100 -8.39 -4.90 12.87
N ARG A 101 -8.21 -3.63 13.19
CA ARG A 101 -9.28 -2.74 13.68
C ARG A 101 -10.33 -2.48 12.60
N LEU A 102 -9.89 -2.20 11.36
CA LEU A 102 -10.79 -2.06 10.23
C LEU A 102 -11.56 -3.35 9.94
N SER A 103 -10.88 -4.51 9.96
CA SER A 103 -11.49 -5.82 9.68
C SER A 103 -12.56 -6.20 10.70
N ARG A 104 -12.29 -6.00 12.01
CA ARG A 104 -13.29 -6.22 13.08
C ARG A 104 -14.52 -5.35 12.87
N ARG A 105 -14.33 -4.08 12.51
CA ARG A 105 -15.44 -3.17 12.25
C ARG A 105 -16.24 -3.56 11.01
N THR A 106 -15.57 -3.93 9.93
CA THR A 106 -16.26 -4.43 8.74
C THR A 106 -17.07 -5.68 9.07
N ALA A 107 -16.54 -6.60 9.89
CA ALA A 107 -17.28 -7.77 10.34
C ALA A 107 -18.52 -7.39 11.17
N ALA A 108 -18.41 -6.45 12.11
CA ALA A 108 -19.53 -5.97 12.92
C ALA A 108 -20.65 -5.36 12.06
N VAL A 109 -20.30 -4.49 11.11
CA VAL A 109 -21.29 -3.88 10.18
C VAL A 109 -21.99 -4.95 9.34
N LEU A 110 -21.27 -5.99 8.92
CA LEU A 110 -21.85 -7.11 8.18
C LEU A 110 -22.69 -8.05 9.06
N ALA A 111 -22.44 -8.08 10.37
CA ALA A 111 -23.29 -8.75 11.35
C ALA A 111 -24.56 -7.95 11.70
N GLY A 112 -24.69 -6.71 11.21
CA GLY A 112 -25.82 -5.82 11.50
C GLY A 112 -25.59 -4.87 12.67
N GLU A 113 -24.40 -4.88 13.27
CA GLU A 113 -24.04 -3.98 14.37
C GLU A 113 -23.58 -2.61 13.81
N GLY A 114 -24.39 -1.58 14.05
CA GLY A 114 -24.09 -0.19 13.66
C GLY A 114 -23.29 0.55 14.74
N GLY A 115 -22.35 1.42 14.33
CA GLY A 115 -21.61 2.28 15.25
C GLY A 115 -20.84 3.43 14.58
N PRO A 116 -20.56 4.54 15.30
CA PRO A 116 -19.98 5.77 14.74
C PRO A 116 -18.70 5.57 13.92
N ARG A 117 -18.45 6.48 12.97
CA ARG A 117 -17.29 6.46 12.05
C ARG A 117 -15.98 6.48 12.84
N ALA A 118 -15.26 5.36 12.83
CA ALA A 118 -14.02 5.18 13.59
C ALA A 118 -12.86 6.01 13.02
N LYS A 119 -12.12 6.67 13.92
CA LYS A 119 -10.85 7.38 13.64
C LYS A 119 -9.78 6.50 12.97
N ALA A 120 -9.92 5.17 13.04
CA ALA A 120 -9.03 4.21 12.39
C ALA A 120 -8.94 4.37 10.86
N HIS A 121 -10.01 4.83 10.20
CA HIS A 121 -9.95 5.08 8.76
C HIS A 121 -9.10 6.30 8.41
N LEU A 122 -9.09 7.35 9.25
CA LEU A 122 -8.21 8.52 9.06
C LEU A 122 -6.74 8.11 9.21
N TRP A 123 -6.42 7.27 10.20
CA TRP A 123 -5.09 6.71 10.35
C TRP A 123 -4.65 5.88 9.14
N TYR A 124 -5.57 5.09 8.57
CA TYR A 124 -5.29 4.33 7.35
C TYR A 124 -4.90 5.26 6.20
N VAL A 125 -5.69 6.32 5.96
CA VAL A 125 -5.42 7.30 4.89
C VAL A 125 -4.10 8.03 5.11
N ALA A 126 -3.80 8.44 6.34
CA ALA A 126 -2.53 9.10 6.65
C ALA A 126 -1.33 8.19 6.36
N LEU A 127 -1.39 6.92 6.75
CA LEU A 127 -0.32 5.95 6.45
C LEU A 127 -0.20 5.65 4.96
N GLU A 128 -1.31 5.59 4.22
CA GLU A 128 -1.30 5.44 2.76
C GLU A 128 -0.59 6.62 2.09
N LEU A 129 -0.90 7.86 2.49
CA LEU A 129 -0.26 9.05 1.93
C LEU A 129 1.25 9.06 2.20
N LEU A 130 1.67 8.71 3.42
CA LEU A 130 3.10 8.59 3.74
C LEU A 130 3.78 7.50 2.91
N LYS A 131 3.11 6.37 2.69
CA LYS A 131 3.64 5.26 1.88
C LYS A 131 3.75 5.65 0.42
N VAL A 132 2.76 6.37 -0.12
CA VAL A 132 2.81 6.95 -1.47
C VAL A 132 4.03 7.86 -1.63
N ILE A 133 4.29 8.74 -0.67
CA ILE A 133 5.47 9.62 -0.69
C ILE A 133 6.76 8.79 -0.65
N ALA A 134 6.84 7.79 0.23
CA ALA A 134 8.01 6.93 0.34
C ALA A 134 8.30 6.16 -0.97
N LEU A 135 7.27 5.58 -1.60
CA LEU A 135 7.40 4.87 -2.89
C LEU A 135 7.78 5.80 -4.03
N LEU A 136 7.24 7.02 -4.04
CA LEU A 136 7.60 8.05 -5.03
C LEU A 136 9.07 8.44 -4.88
N LEU A 137 9.52 8.72 -3.66
CA LEU A 137 10.92 9.05 -3.35
C LEU A 137 11.86 7.89 -3.70
N LEU A 138 11.50 6.66 -3.37
CA LEU A 138 12.27 5.47 -3.74
C LEU A 138 12.38 5.35 -5.27
N GLY A 139 11.26 5.44 -5.98
CA GLY A 139 11.20 5.31 -7.43
C GLY A 139 12.03 6.36 -8.17
N ILE A 140 12.06 7.60 -7.66
CA ILE A 140 12.93 8.67 -8.18
C ILE A 140 14.39 8.40 -7.82
N ALA A 141 14.68 8.08 -6.56
CA ALA A 141 16.05 7.96 -6.06
C ALA A 141 16.84 6.82 -6.69
N VAL A 142 16.20 5.75 -7.15
CA VAL A 142 16.87 4.64 -7.85
C VAL A 142 17.13 4.91 -9.34
N LEU A 143 16.59 6.01 -9.89
CA LEU A 143 16.79 6.45 -11.27
C LEU A 143 17.88 7.53 -11.41
N LEU A 144 18.33 8.10 -10.29
CA LEU A 144 19.38 9.11 -10.20
C LEU A 144 20.72 8.48 -9.83
#